data_AF-A0AAV5E0D1-F1
#
_entry.id   AF-A0AAV5E0D1-F1
#
_cell.length_a   1.000
_cell.length_b   1.000
_cell.length_c   1.000
_cell.angle_alpha   90.00
_cell.angle_beta   90.00
_cell.angle_gamma   90.00
#
_symmetry.space_group_name_H-M   'P 1'
#
loop_
_entity.id
_entity.type
_entity.pdbx_description
1 polymer ?
#
loop_
_entity_poly.entity_id
_entity_poly.type
_entity_poly.pdbx_seq_one_letter_code
_entity_poly.pdbx_strand_id
1 'polypeptide(L)'
;MLWAALWLHRATGRPEFLDYAVEMADEFGGTGWAITEFSWDVKYAGLQILAAKLLLEGNHRPEHQLKLEQYKSKAEHYLCACLGKNDAAGNNVNRTAGGMLYVRQWNNMQYVTNAAFLLTVYSRYLTSSFFKLHCAAGPAQVDELAALARAQADYVLGNNPTGVSYMVGYSRRFPRRVHHRAASIVSHHTDGRFIACVQGYDYW
;
A
#
# COMPACT_ATOMS: atom_id res chain seq x y z
N MET A 1 -2.99 -2.27 -16.83
CA MET A 1 -4.34 -2.08 -17.42
C MET A 1 -5.46 -2.42 -16.43
N LEU A 2 -5.42 -3.56 -15.73
CA LEU A 2 -6.43 -3.98 -14.74
C LEU A 2 -6.77 -2.93 -13.65
N TRP A 3 -5.77 -2.27 -13.08
CA TRP A 3 -5.98 -1.21 -12.07
C TRP A 3 -6.89 -0.08 -12.57
N ALA A 4 -6.63 0.40 -13.80
CA ALA A 4 -7.44 1.45 -14.41
C ALA A 4 -8.86 0.98 -14.71
N ALA A 5 -9.04 -0.26 -15.18
CA ALA A 5 -10.34 -0.84 -15.46
C ALA A 5 -11.22 -0.87 -14.20
N LEU A 6 -10.72 -1.37 -13.07
CA LEU A 6 -11.49 -1.41 -11.82
C LEU A 6 -11.84 0.00 -11.29
N TRP A 7 -10.96 0.99 -11.46
CA TRP A 7 -11.29 2.38 -11.12
C TRP A 7 -12.34 2.99 -12.05
N LEU A 8 -12.25 2.73 -13.36
CA LEU A 8 -13.25 3.17 -14.32
C LEU A 8 -14.61 2.53 -14.06
N HIS A 9 -14.64 1.23 -13.75
CA HIS A 9 -15.86 0.55 -13.30
C HIS A 9 -16.45 1.25 -12.07
N ARG A 10 -15.63 1.51 -11.03
CA ARG A 10 -16.07 2.19 -9.82
C ARG A 10 -16.59 3.62 -10.07
N ALA A 11 -15.96 4.35 -10.98
CA ALA A 11 -16.32 5.73 -11.28
C ALA A 11 -17.58 5.85 -12.16
N THR A 12 -17.81 4.88 -13.05
CA THR A 12 -18.84 4.98 -14.10
C THR A 12 -20.00 4.00 -13.95
N GLY A 13 -19.83 2.92 -13.17
CA GLY A 13 -20.79 1.82 -13.07
C GLY A 13 -20.88 0.95 -14.35
N ARG A 14 -20.09 1.26 -15.39
CA ARG A 14 -20.13 0.57 -16.68
C ARG A 14 -19.59 -0.87 -16.53
N PRO A 15 -20.36 -1.91 -16.91
CA PRO A 15 -20.00 -3.31 -16.69
C PRO A 15 -18.78 -3.75 -17.50
N GLU A 16 -18.57 -3.22 -18.71
CA GLU A 16 -17.48 -3.60 -19.61
C GLU A 16 -16.08 -3.45 -18.99
N PHE A 17 -15.93 -2.54 -18.02
CA PHE A 17 -14.66 -2.37 -17.31
C PHE A 17 -14.41 -3.48 -16.29
N LEU A 18 -15.46 -3.98 -15.63
CA LEU A 18 -15.34 -5.15 -14.75
C LEU A 18 -15.13 -6.41 -15.58
N ASP A 19 -15.83 -6.53 -16.71
CA ASP A 19 -15.72 -7.66 -17.63
C ASP A 19 -14.29 -7.78 -18.13
N TYR A 20 -13.71 -6.67 -18.62
CA TYR A 20 -12.31 -6.60 -19.01
C TYR A 20 -11.35 -6.99 -17.86
N ALA A 21 -11.62 -6.50 -16.65
CA ALA A 21 -10.77 -6.82 -15.50
C ALA A 21 -10.81 -8.32 -15.14
N VAL A 22 -11.96 -8.97 -15.31
CA VAL A 22 -12.15 -10.41 -15.07
C VAL A 22 -11.54 -11.25 -16.19
N GLU A 23 -11.80 -10.91 -17.45
CA GLU A 23 -11.31 -11.64 -18.62
C GLU A 23 -9.78 -11.61 -18.72
N MET A 24 -9.18 -10.43 -18.51
CA MET A 24 -7.74 -10.24 -18.64
C MET A 24 -6.97 -10.50 -17.34
N ALA A 25 -7.64 -11.04 -16.33
CA ALA A 25 -7.10 -11.18 -14.99
C ALA A 25 -5.82 -12.04 -14.94
N ASP A 26 -5.84 -13.20 -15.60
CA ASP A 26 -4.72 -14.13 -15.61
C ASP A 26 -3.58 -13.61 -16.49
N GLU A 27 -3.92 -13.11 -17.70
CA GLU A 27 -2.97 -12.60 -18.68
C GLU A 27 -2.13 -11.45 -18.12
N PHE A 28 -2.76 -10.51 -17.41
CA PHE A 28 -2.04 -9.40 -16.78
C PHE A 28 -1.59 -9.68 -15.35
N GLY A 29 -1.66 -10.93 -14.88
CA GLY A 29 -1.13 -11.37 -13.58
C GLY A 29 -1.95 -10.92 -12.37
N GLY A 30 -3.16 -10.38 -12.58
CA GLY A 30 -4.05 -9.92 -11.52
C GLY A 30 -4.38 -11.00 -10.48
N THR A 31 -4.59 -12.22 -10.96
CA THR A 31 -4.90 -13.42 -10.17
C THR A 31 -3.74 -14.40 -10.07
N GLY A 32 -2.67 -14.20 -10.84
CA GLY A 32 -1.46 -15.01 -10.78
C GLY A 32 -0.50 -14.57 -9.68
N TRP A 33 -0.22 -13.26 -9.58
CA TRP A 33 0.87 -12.75 -8.76
C TRP A 33 0.47 -12.57 -7.30
N ALA A 34 1.10 -13.36 -6.43
CA ALA A 34 1.09 -13.18 -4.99
C ALA A 34 2.25 -12.24 -4.62
N ILE A 35 1.93 -11.01 -4.23
CA ILE A 35 2.91 -9.93 -4.07
C ILE A 35 2.89 -9.35 -2.66
N THR A 36 4.01 -8.73 -2.27
CA THR A 36 4.24 -8.17 -0.93
C THR A 36 4.52 -6.66 -0.96
N GLU A 37 4.27 -6.01 -2.10
CA GLU A 37 4.57 -4.59 -2.35
C GLU A 37 3.39 -3.85 -3.01
N PHE A 38 3.05 -2.67 -2.51
CA PHE A 38 2.20 -1.72 -3.25
C PHE A 38 2.93 -0.40 -3.45
N SER A 39 3.03 0.06 -4.71
CA SER A 39 3.90 1.17 -5.06
C SER A 39 3.49 1.91 -6.34
N TRP A 40 4.26 2.93 -6.71
CA TRP A 40 4.09 3.68 -7.95
C TRP A 40 4.29 2.82 -9.20
N ASP A 41 4.95 1.66 -9.09
CA ASP A 41 5.19 0.72 -10.19
C ASP A 41 4.28 -0.51 -10.08
N VAL A 42 4.15 -1.09 -8.88
CA VAL A 42 3.43 -2.35 -8.62
C VAL A 42 2.05 -2.11 -8.00
N LYS A 43 0.98 -2.45 -8.74
CA LYS A 43 -0.42 -2.08 -8.42
C LYS A 43 -1.26 -3.27 -7.95
N TYR A 44 -0.67 -4.47 -7.95
CA TYR A 44 -1.39 -5.72 -7.74
C TYR A 44 -2.12 -5.80 -6.40
N ALA A 45 -1.50 -5.40 -5.30
CA ALA A 45 -2.15 -5.45 -3.99
C ALA A 45 -3.36 -4.53 -3.95
N GLY A 46 -3.22 -3.30 -4.47
CA GLY A 46 -4.32 -2.35 -4.58
C GLY A 46 -5.45 -2.87 -5.48
N LEU A 47 -5.14 -3.38 -6.67
CA LEU A 47 -6.15 -3.87 -7.60
C LEU A 47 -6.87 -5.11 -7.06
N GLN A 48 -6.14 -6.02 -6.42
CA GLN A 48 -6.69 -7.24 -5.80
C GLN A 48 -7.62 -6.89 -4.65
N ILE A 49 -7.24 -5.92 -3.80
CA ILE A 49 -8.09 -5.39 -2.73
C ILE A 49 -9.34 -4.72 -3.28
N LEU A 50 -9.22 -3.95 -4.37
CA LEU A 50 -10.35 -3.29 -5.01
C LEU A 50 -11.33 -4.31 -5.63
N ALA A 51 -10.83 -5.35 -6.28
CA ALA A 51 -11.65 -6.46 -6.80
C ALA A 51 -12.33 -7.25 -5.66
N ALA A 52 -11.59 -7.52 -4.57
CA ALA A 52 -12.15 -8.18 -3.39
C ALA A 52 -13.33 -7.40 -2.80
N LYS A 53 -13.32 -6.06 -2.87
CA LYS A 53 -14.46 -5.25 -2.44
C LYS A 53 -15.74 -5.61 -3.20
N LEU A 54 -15.68 -5.74 -4.52
CA LEU A 54 -16.84 -6.06 -5.36
C LEU A 54 -17.44 -7.42 -5.00
N LEU A 55 -16.57 -8.38 -4.66
CA LEU A 55 -16.99 -9.68 -4.15
C LEU A 55 -17.72 -9.56 -2.81
N LEU A 56 -17.09 -8.86 -1.84
CA LEU A 56 -17.61 -8.71 -0.48
C LEU A 56 -18.93 -7.95 -0.42
N GLU A 57 -19.15 -6.99 -1.34
CA GLU A 57 -20.40 -6.23 -1.44
C GLU A 57 -21.48 -6.94 -2.26
N GLY A 58 -21.16 -8.04 -2.95
CA GLY A 58 -22.09 -8.67 -3.90
C GLY A 58 -22.34 -7.83 -5.17
N ASN A 59 -21.52 -6.80 -5.42
CA ASN A 59 -21.63 -5.90 -6.57
C ASN A 59 -20.98 -6.49 -7.82
N HIS A 60 -21.42 -7.68 -8.23
CA HIS A 60 -20.91 -8.39 -9.40
C HIS A 60 -21.94 -9.40 -9.93
N ARG A 61 -21.76 -9.85 -11.18
CA ARG A 61 -22.58 -10.91 -11.78
C ARG A 61 -22.04 -12.30 -11.39
N PRO A 62 -22.87 -13.36 -11.37
CA PRO A 62 -22.44 -14.69 -10.96
C PRO A 62 -21.20 -15.21 -11.70
N GLU A 63 -21.07 -14.91 -12.99
CA GLU A 63 -19.92 -15.29 -13.82
C GLU A 63 -18.58 -14.69 -13.37
N HIS A 64 -18.61 -13.55 -12.65
CA HIS A 64 -17.39 -12.90 -12.15
C HIS A 64 -16.89 -13.53 -10.84
N GLN A 65 -17.75 -14.26 -10.12
CA GLN A 65 -17.52 -14.67 -8.73
C GLN A 65 -16.20 -15.44 -8.57
N LEU A 66 -15.98 -16.48 -9.39
CA LEU A 66 -14.78 -17.31 -9.32
C LEU A 66 -13.51 -16.47 -9.47
N LYS A 67 -13.51 -15.51 -10.41
CA LYS A 67 -12.33 -14.69 -10.66
C LYS A 67 -12.09 -13.67 -9.54
N LEU A 68 -13.16 -13.10 -9.00
CA LEU A 68 -13.08 -12.20 -7.87
C LEU A 68 -12.64 -12.91 -6.58
N GLU A 69 -13.00 -14.18 -6.39
CA GLU A 69 -12.46 -15.03 -5.31
C GLU A 69 -10.94 -15.24 -5.46
N GLN A 70 -10.46 -15.46 -6.69
CA GLN A 70 -9.02 -15.54 -6.97
C GLN A 70 -8.30 -14.21 -6.68
N TYR A 71 -8.88 -13.07 -7.08
CA TYR A 71 -8.36 -11.76 -6.72
C TYR A 71 -8.31 -11.55 -5.21
N LYS A 72 -9.39 -11.90 -4.51
CA LYS A 72 -9.46 -11.85 -3.05
C LYS A 72 -8.34 -12.69 -2.43
N SER A 73 -8.11 -13.92 -2.89
CA SER A 73 -7.03 -14.77 -2.37
C SER A 73 -5.66 -14.07 -2.46
N LYS A 74 -5.37 -13.35 -3.56
CA LYS A 74 -4.11 -12.61 -3.70
C LYS A 74 -4.07 -11.34 -2.83
N ALA A 75 -5.20 -10.66 -2.66
CA ALA A 75 -5.33 -9.56 -1.70
C ALA A 75 -5.03 -10.05 -0.27
N GLU A 76 -5.60 -11.19 0.12
CA GLU A 76 -5.38 -11.79 1.43
C GLU A 76 -3.91 -12.18 1.61
N HIS A 77 -3.24 -12.74 0.60
CA HIS A 77 -1.81 -13.02 0.64
C HIS A 77 -0.97 -11.78 0.97
N TYR A 78 -1.25 -10.63 0.35
CA TYR A 78 -0.53 -9.37 0.64
C TYR A 78 -0.76 -8.93 2.10
N LEU A 79 -2.01 -8.94 2.56
CA LEU A 79 -2.36 -8.51 3.92
C LEU A 79 -1.78 -9.45 4.98
N CYS A 80 -1.81 -10.76 4.72
CA CYS A 80 -1.18 -11.78 5.55
C CYS A 80 0.34 -11.63 5.57
N ALA A 81 0.99 -11.31 4.43
CA ALA A 81 2.41 -10.99 4.37
C ALA A 81 2.75 -9.79 5.27
N CYS A 82 1.93 -8.73 5.22
CA CYS A 82 2.08 -7.57 6.09
C CYS A 82 1.93 -7.97 7.57
N LEU A 83 1.02 -8.88 7.91
CA LEU A 83 0.83 -9.37 9.28
C LEU A 83 1.90 -10.38 9.73
N GLY A 84 2.75 -10.88 8.83
CA GLY A 84 3.68 -11.96 9.16
C GLY A 84 2.99 -13.33 9.29
N LYS A 85 1.83 -13.49 8.64
CA LYS A 85 0.94 -14.67 8.75
C LYS A 85 0.87 -15.51 7.47
N ASN A 86 1.71 -15.24 6.48
CA ASN A 86 1.97 -16.26 5.44
C ASN A 86 2.79 -17.40 6.06
N ASP A 87 2.75 -18.58 5.44
CA ASP A 87 3.53 -19.75 5.85
C ASP A 87 5.04 -19.47 5.84
N ALA A 88 5.85 -20.35 6.43
CA ALA A 88 7.31 -20.13 6.52
C ALA A 88 8.00 -20.02 5.13
N ALA A 89 7.41 -20.63 4.10
CA ALA A 89 7.82 -20.47 2.70
C ALA A 89 7.15 -19.25 2.02
N GLY A 90 6.07 -18.72 2.59
CA GLY A 90 5.32 -17.60 2.08
C GLY A 90 6.01 -16.31 2.44
N ASN A 91 6.56 -15.66 1.41
CA ASN A 91 7.24 -14.38 1.48
C ASN A 91 6.47 -13.37 2.36
N ASN A 92 6.86 -13.27 3.63
CA ASN A 92 6.31 -12.28 4.56
C ASN A 92 7.08 -10.96 4.40
N VAL A 93 6.45 -9.83 4.71
CA VAL A 93 7.16 -8.54 4.68
C VAL A 93 8.14 -8.47 5.84
N ASN A 94 9.41 -8.18 5.54
CA ASN A 94 10.47 -8.04 6.54
C ASN A 94 10.14 -6.89 7.49
N ARG A 95 10.78 -6.90 8.67
CA ARG A 95 10.64 -5.83 9.67
C ARG A 95 12.00 -5.38 10.16
N THR A 96 12.10 -4.10 10.46
CA THR A 96 13.20 -3.59 11.28
C THR A 96 13.06 -4.07 12.73
N ALA A 97 14.14 -3.99 13.51
CA ALA A 97 14.09 -4.29 14.94
C ALA A 97 13.08 -3.40 15.71
N GLY A 98 12.76 -2.21 15.19
CA GLY A 98 11.74 -1.32 15.74
C GLY A 98 10.31 -1.61 15.30
N GLY A 99 10.06 -2.66 14.50
CA GLY A 99 8.72 -3.07 14.08
C GLY A 99 8.17 -2.37 12.82
N MET A 100 8.93 -1.48 12.18
CA MET A 100 8.56 -0.94 10.87
C MET A 100 8.64 -2.01 9.79
N LEU A 101 7.60 -2.10 8.95
CA LEU A 101 7.62 -2.92 7.73
C LEU A 101 8.74 -2.46 6.80
N TYR A 102 9.51 -3.40 6.27
CA TYR A 102 10.70 -3.13 5.47
C TYR A 102 10.61 -3.90 4.15
N VAL A 103 10.27 -3.19 3.07
CA VAL A 103 10.05 -3.78 1.75
C VAL A 103 11.29 -3.61 0.87
N ARG A 104 11.88 -2.40 0.86
CA ARG A 104 13.10 -2.11 0.09
C ARG A 104 14.01 -1.16 0.85
N GLN A 105 15.30 -1.19 0.50
CA GLN A 105 16.31 -0.30 1.08
C GLN A 105 16.08 1.18 0.77
N TRP A 106 15.62 1.50 -0.44
CA TRP A 106 15.44 2.89 -0.89
C TRP A 106 13.99 3.32 -0.73
N ASN A 107 13.78 4.48 -0.11
CA ASN A 107 12.46 5.10 0.07
C ASN A 107 11.43 4.19 0.76
N ASN A 108 11.87 3.45 1.79
CA ASN A 108 11.02 2.45 2.44
C ASN A 108 9.70 3.02 3.00
N MET A 109 9.72 4.29 3.44
CA MET A 109 8.55 4.96 4.02
C MET A 109 7.35 4.99 3.07
N GLN A 110 7.56 5.01 1.75
CA GLN A 110 6.45 4.93 0.78
C GLN A 110 5.66 3.62 0.94
N TYR A 111 6.36 2.50 1.14
CA TYR A 111 5.75 1.19 1.25
C TYR A 111 5.06 1.01 2.60
N VAL A 112 5.66 1.57 3.66
CA VAL A 112 5.07 1.61 5.00
C VAL A 112 3.73 2.34 4.97
N THR A 113 3.68 3.55 4.41
CA THR A 113 2.43 4.33 4.33
C THR A 113 1.40 3.68 3.41
N ASN A 114 1.84 3.10 2.29
CA ASN A 114 0.97 2.37 1.37
C ASN A 114 0.35 1.12 2.01
N ALA A 115 1.14 0.34 2.75
CA ALA A 115 0.66 -0.80 3.50
C ALA A 115 -0.33 -0.37 4.58
N ALA A 116 -0.01 0.68 5.36
CA ALA A 116 -0.92 1.23 6.36
C ALA A 116 -2.27 1.65 5.76
N PHE A 117 -2.25 2.28 4.59
CA PHE A 117 -3.45 2.63 3.85
C PHE A 117 -4.26 1.39 3.43
N LEU A 118 -3.63 0.41 2.78
CA LEU A 118 -4.33 -0.80 2.31
C LEU A 118 -4.88 -1.67 3.46
N LEU A 119 -4.12 -1.81 4.54
CA LEU A 119 -4.57 -2.48 5.78
C LEU A 119 -5.82 -1.79 6.35
N THR A 120 -5.83 -0.45 6.38
CA THR A 120 -6.99 0.35 6.82
C THR A 120 -8.19 0.19 5.89
N VAL A 121 -7.96 0.19 4.58
CA VAL A 121 -9.04 0.02 3.59
C VAL A 121 -9.68 -1.36 3.74
N TYR A 122 -8.88 -2.42 3.80
CA TYR A 122 -9.40 -3.77 3.88
C TYR A 122 -10.05 -4.08 5.23
N SER A 123 -9.53 -3.54 6.33
CA SER A 123 -10.18 -3.68 7.64
C SER A 123 -11.61 -3.14 7.61
N ARG A 124 -11.85 -1.99 6.96
CA ARG A 124 -13.20 -1.43 6.77
C ARG A 124 -14.10 -2.30 5.89
N TYR A 125 -13.55 -2.94 4.86
CA TYR A 125 -14.32 -3.88 4.04
C TYR A 125 -14.77 -5.09 4.85
N LEU A 126 -13.89 -5.62 5.69
CA LEU A 126 -14.23 -6.72 6.58
C LEU A 126 -15.23 -6.30 7.65
N THR A 127 -15.11 -5.11 8.26
CA THR A 127 -16.14 -4.60 9.21
C THR A 127 -17.53 -4.53 8.60
N SER A 128 -17.61 -4.20 7.31
CA SER A 128 -18.88 -4.04 6.60
C SER A 128 -19.44 -5.38 6.08
N SER A 129 -18.78 -6.50 6.39
CA SER A 129 -19.13 -7.83 5.89
C SER A 129 -19.00 -8.89 7.01
N PHE A 130 -19.53 -10.09 6.80
CA PHE A 130 -19.35 -11.20 7.76
C PHE A 130 -18.08 -12.03 7.47
N PHE A 131 -17.22 -11.56 6.56
CA PHE A 131 -16.02 -12.27 6.13
C PHE A 131 -14.85 -12.05 7.09
N LYS A 132 -13.97 -13.05 7.16
CA LYS A 132 -12.69 -13.00 7.89
C LYS A 132 -11.53 -13.05 6.90
N LEU A 133 -10.39 -12.49 7.31
CA LEU A 133 -9.14 -12.61 6.56
C LEU A 133 -8.55 -14.02 6.77
N HIS A 134 -8.33 -14.75 5.68
CA HIS A 134 -7.75 -16.09 5.75
C HIS A 134 -6.25 -16.02 5.48
N CYS A 135 -5.44 -16.39 6.49
CA CYS A 135 -4.00 -16.54 6.37
C CYS A 135 -3.57 -17.98 6.66
N ALA A 136 -2.43 -18.39 6.12
CA ALA A 136 -1.88 -19.74 6.33
C ALA A 136 -1.56 -20.02 7.81
N ALA A 137 -1.06 -19.03 8.55
CA ALA A 137 -0.79 -19.14 9.99
C ALA A 137 -2.06 -19.01 10.88
N GLY A 138 -3.25 -19.02 10.28
CA GLY A 138 -4.53 -18.89 10.97
C GLY A 138 -5.27 -17.59 10.61
N PRO A 139 -6.61 -17.54 10.84
CA PRO A 139 -7.41 -16.38 10.47
C PRO A 139 -6.98 -15.13 11.24
N ALA A 140 -7.01 -13.98 10.56
CA ALA A 140 -6.72 -12.70 11.19
C ALA A 140 -8.01 -11.91 11.44
N GLN A 141 -8.03 -11.18 12.56
CA GLN A 141 -9.15 -10.32 12.93
C GLN A 141 -9.00 -8.93 12.30
N VAL A 142 -10.13 -8.25 12.14
CA VAL A 142 -10.19 -6.86 11.66
C VAL A 142 -9.32 -5.93 12.52
N ASP A 143 -9.32 -6.14 13.83
CA ASP A 143 -8.54 -5.35 14.78
C ASP A 143 -7.03 -5.51 14.58
N GLU A 144 -6.56 -6.67 14.11
CA GLU A 144 -5.13 -6.88 13.83
C GLU A 144 -4.67 -6.06 12.63
N LEU A 145 -5.48 -5.97 11.57
CA LEU A 145 -5.23 -5.12 10.41
C LEU A 145 -5.18 -3.65 10.82
N ALA A 146 -6.18 -3.20 11.59
CA ALA A 146 -6.27 -1.82 12.06
C ALA A 146 -5.12 -1.46 13.02
N ALA A 147 -4.75 -2.38 13.91
CA ALA A 147 -3.64 -2.19 14.85
C ALA A 147 -2.30 -2.09 14.11
N LEU A 148 -2.04 -2.94 13.12
CA LEU A 148 -0.82 -2.84 12.32
C LEU A 148 -0.79 -1.53 11.52
N ALA A 149 -1.90 -1.14 10.89
CA ALA A 149 -1.98 0.12 10.15
C ALA A 149 -1.67 1.33 11.04
N ARG A 150 -2.25 1.37 12.25
CA ARG A 150 -1.97 2.39 13.27
C ARG A 150 -0.50 2.36 13.68
N ALA A 151 0.05 1.19 13.99
CA ALA A 151 1.45 1.06 14.41
C ALA A 151 2.43 1.59 13.35
N GLN A 152 2.17 1.33 12.06
CA GLN A 152 2.99 1.87 10.97
C GLN A 152 2.87 3.40 10.84
N ALA A 153 1.65 3.95 10.98
CA ALA A 153 1.45 5.40 10.98
C ALA A 153 2.14 6.07 12.19
N ASP A 154 1.99 5.49 13.38
CA ASP A 154 2.63 5.99 14.60
C ASP A 154 4.16 5.91 14.49
N TYR A 155 4.71 4.86 13.88
CA TYR A 155 6.15 4.74 13.61
C TYR A 155 6.64 5.91 12.75
N VAL A 156 5.92 6.25 11.67
CA VAL A 156 6.22 7.41 10.81
C VAL A 156 6.16 8.71 11.61
N LEU A 157 5.23 8.83 12.56
CA LEU A 157 5.04 10.04 13.36
C LEU A 157 5.98 10.16 14.57
N GLY A 158 6.77 9.13 14.87
CA GLY A 158 7.84 9.20 15.88
C GLY A 158 7.79 8.13 16.96
N ASN A 159 6.80 7.23 16.94
CA ASN A 159 6.78 6.04 17.80
C ASN A 159 7.73 4.95 17.27
N ASN A 160 9.02 5.27 17.31
CA ASN A 160 10.11 4.41 16.85
C ASN A 160 11.30 4.54 17.82
N PRO A 161 12.28 3.61 17.78
CA PRO A 161 13.40 3.62 18.74
C PRO A 161 14.21 4.91 18.81
N THR A 162 14.17 5.73 17.75
CA THR A 162 14.91 7.00 17.71
C THR A 162 14.10 8.19 18.22
N GLY A 163 12.77 8.04 18.37
CA GLY A 163 11.86 9.11 18.75
C GLY A 163 11.79 10.25 17.73
N VAL A 164 12.09 9.96 16.46
CA VAL A 164 12.12 10.95 15.36
C VAL A 164 10.90 10.77 14.49
N SER A 165 10.12 11.84 14.28
CA SER A 165 9.09 11.86 13.26
C SER A 165 9.74 11.91 11.88
N TYR A 166 9.34 11.02 10.99
CA TYR A 166 9.74 11.06 9.58
C TYR A 166 8.86 12.02 8.74
N MET A 167 7.88 12.68 9.36
CA MET A 167 7.10 13.76 8.75
C MET A 167 7.74 15.11 9.06
N VAL A 168 8.22 15.80 8.03
CA VAL A 168 8.87 17.11 8.16
C VAL A 168 7.92 18.12 8.77
N GLY A 169 8.36 18.83 9.81
CA GLY A 169 7.57 19.83 10.53
C GLY A 169 6.64 19.27 11.60
N TYR A 170 6.59 17.95 11.78
CA TYR A 170 5.78 17.31 12.82
C TYR A 170 6.62 16.92 14.04
N SER A 171 6.06 17.09 15.24
CA SER A 171 6.74 16.83 16.53
C SER A 171 7.97 17.72 16.79
N ARG A 172 8.62 17.54 17.95
CA ARG A 172 9.83 18.27 18.34
C ARG A 172 11.09 17.80 17.61
N ARG A 173 11.09 16.55 17.10
CA ARG A 173 12.23 15.93 16.42
C ARG A 173 11.79 15.39 15.06
N PHE A 174 12.31 15.99 13.99
CA PHE A 174 12.08 15.60 12.60
C PHE A 174 13.29 15.93 11.73
N PRO A 175 13.45 15.32 10.53
CA PRO A 175 14.51 15.66 9.58
C PRO A 175 14.48 17.14 9.16
N ARG A 176 15.57 17.86 9.42
CA ARG A 176 15.71 19.28 9.06
C ARG A 176 16.46 19.53 7.75
N ARG A 177 17.07 18.49 7.19
CA ARG A 177 17.84 18.53 5.94
C ARG A 177 17.27 17.51 4.98
N VAL A 178 16.17 17.86 4.33
CA VAL A 178 15.57 17.02 3.31
C VAL A 178 16.20 17.29 1.96
N HIS A 179 16.25 16.25 1.14
CA HIS A 179 16.73 16.33 -0.22
C HIS A 179 15.67 16.98 -1.12
N HIS A 180 15.42 18.28 -0.94
CA HIS A 180 14.40 19.03 -1.65
C HIS A 180 14.92 20.42 -2.00
N ARG A 181 15.16 20.69 -3.30
CA ARG A 181 15.79 21.94 -3.76
C ARG A 181 15.11 23.16 -3.16
N ALA A 182 13.82 23.37 -3.42
CA ALA A 182 13.11 24.57 -2.95
C ALA A 182 13.01 24.71 -1.42
N ALA A 183 13.38 23.69 -0.63
CA ALA A 183 13.47 23.78 0.83
C ALA A 183 14.89 24.08 1.33
N SER A 184 15.91 23.74 0.54
CA SER A 184 17.32 23.82 0.93
C SER A 184 18.07 24.98 0.27
N ILE A 185 17.66 25.39 -0.94
CA ILE A 185 18.31 26.48 -1.68
C ILE A 185 17.62 27.82 -1.40
N VAL A 186 18.38 28.89 -1.57
CA VAL A 186 17.88 30.28 -1.50
C VAL A 186 16.73 30.50 -2.49
N SER A 187 15.77 31.35 -2.12
CA SER A 187 14.67 31.70 -3.02
C SER A 187 15.18 32.52 -4.21
N HIS A 188 14.56 32.34 -5.38
CA HIS A 188 14.90 33.13 -6.58
C HIS A 188 14.70 34.64 -6.38
N HIS A 189 13.76 35.05 -5.51
CA HIS A 189 13.54 36.45 -5.17
C HIS A 189 14.70 37.05 -4.37
N THR A 190 15.40 36.24 -3.58
CA THR A 190 16.55 36.67 -2.79
C THR A 190 17.84 36.63 -3.62
N ASP A 191 17.98 35.60 -4.46
CA ASP A 191 19.14 35.41 -5.32
C ASP A 191 18.69 34.85 -6.68
N GLY A 192 18.76 35.70 -7.70
CA GLY A 192 18.32 35.39 -9.05
C GLY A 192 19.31 34.53 -9.86
N ARG A 193 20.44 34.10 -9.27
CA ARG A 193 21.44 33.31 -9.99
C ARG A 193 20.85 32.00 -10.50
N PHE A 194 21.29 31.59 -11.68
CA PHE A 194 20.98 30.25 -12.19
C PHE A 194 21.67 29.20 -11.32
N ILE A 195 20.90 28.21 -10.85
CA ILE A 195 21.39 27.08 -10.07
C ILE A 195 21.16 25.82 -10.92
N ALA A 196 22.24 25.25 -11.43
CA ALA A 196 22.20 24.02 -12.21
C ALA A 196 21.80 22.80 -11.35
N CYS A 197 21.45 21.68 -12.00
CA CYS A 197 20.88 20.50 -11.34
C CYS A 197 21.66 20.00 -10.11
N VAL A 198 23.00 20.06 -10.14
CA VAL A 198 23.88 19.56 -9.06
C VAL A 198 24.44 20.66 -8.17
N GLN A 199 24.43 21.92 -8.61
CA GLN A 199 25.00 23.04 -7.86
C GLN A 199 24.31 23.27 -6.51
N GLY A 200 23.07 22.79 -6.37
CA GLY A 200 22.37 22.76 -5.08
C GLY A 200 23.17 22.06 -3.98
N TYR A 201 23.92 20.98 -4.28
CA TYR A 201 24.69 20.22 -3.29
C TYR A 201 26.03 20.87 -2.92
N ASP A 202 26.59 21.66 -3.84
CA ASP A 202 27.91 22.26 -3.63
C ASP A 202 27.83 23.46 -2.69
N TYR A 203 26.69 24.16 -2.70
CA TYR A 203 26.50 25.43 -2.01
C TYR A 203 25.53 25.37 -0.82
N TRP A 204 24.70 24.33 -0.68
CA TRP A 204 23.69 24.19 0.38
C TRP A 204 23.54 22.75 0.88
#